data_AF-A0A5B3FY24-F1
#
_entry.id   AF-A0A5B3FY24-F1
#
_cell.length_a   1.000
_cell.length_b   1.000
_cell.length_c   1.000
_cell.angle_alpha   90.00
_cell.angle_beta   90.00
_cell.angle_gamma   90.00
#
_symmetry.space_group_name_H-M   'P 1'
#
loop_
_entity.id
_entity.type
_entity.pdbx_description
1 polymer ?
#
loop_
_entity_poly.entity_id
_entity_poly.type
_entity_poly.pdbx_seq_one_letter_code
_entity_poly.pdbx_strand_id
1 'polypeptide(L)'
;MAVRGLDKFKEYFGDFQENYVIIGGTACSIMLRHADMKPRATKDIDMILVVERMTPEFGRRFWSFIHDGDYEQREKKRGEGKEPKPELFRFYRPRNEEFPYQIELLSKQPEVLTVPAGCHLTPIPVGEDVSSLSAILMDEEFYQFALAHSTMEEELHVVDTIGLICLKMKAYLNLSEQEPPAHGSDVRKHMSDVFKLMASTYIAEPIELSETMKSDAAAFVTKMESLMPNQPLQASIQRDAAFIEQVLLEMRRIFALS
;
A
#
# COMPACT_ATOMS: atom_id res chain seq x y z
N MET A 1 -5.27 -13.82 -11.15
CA MET A 1 -4.42 -13.01 -12.04
C MET A 1 -3.10 -12.83 -11.31
N ALA A 2 -1.99 -13.26 -11.90
CA ALA A 2 -0.67 -13.01 -11.34
C ALA A 2 -0.33 -11.52 -11.53
N VAL A 3 0.28 -10.89 -10.53
CA VAL A 3 0.84 -9.54 -10.66
C VAL A 3 2.04 -9.63 -11.59
N ARG A 4 2.07 -8.82 -12.65
CA ARG A 4 3.16 -8.83 -13.64
C ARG A 4 4.50 -8.58 -12.94
N GLY A 5 5.48 -9.42 -13.22
CA GLY A 5 6.85 -9.29 -12.71
C GLY A 5 7.04 -9.69 -11.25
N LEU A 6 6.03 -10.28 -10.59
CA LEU A 6 6.17 -10.76 -9.22
C LEU A 6 7.15 -11.92 -9.10
N ASP A 7 7.19 -12.83 -10.07
CA ASP A 7 8.15 -13.94 -10.08
C ASP A 7 9.59 -13.40 -10.22
N LYS A 8 9.80 -12.42 -11.10
CA LYS A 8 11.09 -11.71 -11.23
C LYS A 8 11.48 -11.01 -9.94
N PHE A 9 10.52 -10.43 -9.23
CA PHE A 9 10.75 -9.82 -7.92
C PHE A 9 11.21 -10.87 -6.89
N LYS A 10 10.54 -12.03 -6.82
CA LYS A 10 10.94 -13.14 -5.94
C LYS A 10 12.36 -13.62 -6.23
N GLU A 11 12.72 -13.77 -7.51
CA GLU A 11 14.08 -14.17 -7.93
C GLU A 11 15.16 -13.22 -7.37
N TYR A 12 14.90 -11.91 -7.36
CA TYR A 12 15.88 -10.93 -6.89
C TYR A 12 15.91 -10.76 -5.37
N PHE A 13 14.75 -10.87 -4.72
CA PHE A 13 14.58 -10.47 -3.33
C PHE A 13 14.23 -11.62 -2.37
N GLY A 14 14.32 -12.88 -2.82
CA GLY A 14 14.09 -14.07 -1.98
C GLY A 14 14.98 -14.14 -0.74
N ASP A 15 16.25 -13.74 -0.85
CA ASP A 15 17.19 -13.69 0.28
C ASP A 15 17.06 -12.41 1.14
N PHE A 16 16.14 -11.51 0.77
CA PHE A 16 16.01 -10.17 1.34
C PHE A 16 14.61 -9.91 1.91
N GLN A 17 13.86 -10.97 2.22
CA GLN A 17 12.48 -10.87 2.70
C GLN A 17 12.33 -10.00 3.97
N GLU A 18 13.35 -9.96 4.84
CA GLU A 18 13.33 -9.11 6.05
C GLU A 18 13.59 -7.62 5.77
N ASN A 19 14.01 -7.25 4.55
CA ASN A 19 14.40 -5.87 4.21
C ASN A 19 13.23 -5.02 3.74
N TYR A 20 12.11 -5.63 3.38
CA TYR A 20 10.97 -4.93 2.81
C TYR A 20 9.66 -5.53 3.28
N VAL A 21 8.59 -4.75 3.22
CA VAL A 21 7.22 -5.26 3.32
C VAL A 21 6.42 -4.75 2.14
N ILE A 22 5.85 -5.65 1.34
CA ILE A 22 4.96 -5.29 0.22
C ILE A 22 3.61 -4.88 0.78
N ILE A 23 3.08 -3.77 0.26
CA ILE A 23 1.79 -3.22 0.64
C ILE A 23 0.89 -3.05 -0.60
N GLY A 24 -0.14 -2.22 -0.47
CA GLY A 24 -0.83 -1.66 -1.64
C GLY A 24 -1.63 -2.71 -2.42
N GLY A 25 -1.73 -2.53 -3.74
CA GLY A 25 -2.55 -3.41 -4.58
C GLY A 25 -2.01 -4.84 -4.65
N THR A 26 -0.70 -5.02 -4.55
CA THR A 26 -0.05 -6.34 -4.68
C THR A 26 -0.32 -7.17 -3.43
N ALA A 27 -0.14 -6.60 -2.24
CA ALA A 27 -0.50 -7.26 -0.99
C ALA A 27 -2.00 -7.60 -0.93
N CYS A 28 -2.90 -6.67 -1.36
CA CYS A 28 -4.32 -6.98 -1.50
C CYS A 28 -4.59 -8.17 -2.43
N SER A 29 -3.83 -8.28 -3.53
CA SER A 29 -4.00 -9.38 -4.48
C SER A 29 -3.60 -10.73 -3.90
N ILE A 30 -2.55 -10.75 -3.09
CA ILE A 30 -2.07 -11.94 -2.38
C ILE A 30 -3.07 -12.34 -1.28
N MET A 31 -3.49 -11.40 -0.43
CA MET A 31 -4.44 -11.66 0.67
C MET A 31 -5.81 -12.15 0.15
N LEU A 32 -6.29 -11.62 -0.98
CA LEU A 32 -7.60 -11.94 -1.54
C LEU A 32 -7.56 -13.06 -2.58
N ARG A 33 -6.45 -13.80 -2.74
CA ARG A 33 -6.29 -14.78 -3.82
C ARG A 33 -7.36 -15.88 -3.80
N HIS A 34 -7.76 -16.33 -2.60
CA HIS A 34 -8.77 -17.35 -2.39
C HIS A 34 -10.14 -16.79 -2.03
N ALA A 35 -10.29 -15.46 -1.94
CA ALA A 35 -11.56 -14.82 -1.63
C ALA A 35 -12.56 -14.92 -2.80
N ASP A 36 -13.85 -14.89 -2.46
CA ASP A 36 -14.94 -14.78 -3.44
C ASP A 36 -14.90 -13.44 -4.16
N MET A 37 -14.63 -12.37 -3.41
CA MET A 37 -14.47 -11.04 -3.95
C MET A 37 -13.06 -10.85 -4.51
N LYS A 38 -12.95 -10.89 -5.83
CA LYS A 38 -11.65 -10.79 -6.49
C LYS A 38 -10.99 -9.43 -6.29
N PRO A 39 -9.66 -9.41 -6.02
CA PRO A 39 -8.88 -8.18 -5.98
C PRO A 39 -8.87 -7.54 -7.36
N ARG A 40 -8.63 -6.23 -7.41
CA ARG A 40 -8.40 -5.55 -8.68
C ARG A 40 -7.05 -6.01 -9.25
N ALA A 41 -6.92 -6.04 -10.57
CA ALA A 41 -5.62 -6.21 -11.19
C ALA A 41 -4.73 -5.02 -10.83
N THR A 42 -3.53 -5.29 -10.33
CA THR A 42 -2.45 -4.31 -10.16
C THR A 42 -1.25 -4.75 -10.99
N LYS A 43 -0.45 -3.79 -11.42
CA LYS A 43 0.87 -4.04 -12.02
C LYS A 43 1.98 -3.37 -11.21
N ASP A 44 1.61 -2.82 -10.05
CA ASP A 44 2.43 -1.95 -9.23
C ASP A 44 2.84 -2.73 -7.99
N ILE A 45 4.15 -2.76 -7.70
CA ILE A 45 4.66 -3.26 -6.42
C ILE A 45 4.97 -2.05 -5.55
N ASP A 46 4.12 -1.86 -4.55
CA ASP A 46 4.28 -0.86 -3.50
C ASP A 46 4.97 -1.52 -2.31
N MET A 47 6.05 -0.95 -1.79
CA MET A 47 6.74 -1.52 -0.62
C MET A 47 7.27 -0.47 0.36
N ILE A 48 7.47 -0.93 1.59
CA ILE A 48 8.14 -0.20 2.67
C ILE A 48 9.49 -0.84 2.90
N LEU A 49 10.56 -0.06 3.06
CA LEU A 49 11.83 -0.62 3.52
C LEU A 49 11.86 -0.73 5.04
N VAL A 50 12.29 -1.88 5.55
CA VAL A 50 12.47 -2.12 6.99
C VAL A 50 13.85 -1.59 7.38
N VAL A 51 13.89 -0.32 7.79
CA VAL A 51 15.13 0.42 8.06
C VAL A 51 16.08 -0.35 8.99
N GLU A 52 15.53 -0.98 10.02
CA GLU A 52 16.27 -1.72 11.05
C GLU A 52 16.95 -2.99 10.51
N ARG A 53 16.55 -3.47 9.35
CA ARG A 53 17.05 -4.70 8.71
C ARG A 53 17.91 -4.42 7.49
N MET A 54 18.12 -3.15 7.15
CA MET A 54 18.80 -2.77 5.92
C MET A 54 20.26 -3.16 5.87
N THR A 55 20.67 -3.67 4.71
CA THR A 55 22.05 -4.07 4.43
C THR A 55 22.56 -3.40 3.14
N PRO A 56 23.87 -3.13 3.02
CA PRO A 56 24.46 -2.69 1.76
C PRO A 56 24.20 -3.66 0.59
N GLU A 57 24.09 -4.96 0.88
CA GLU A 57 23.75 -6.03 -0.06
C GLU A 57 22.38 -5.80 -0.69
N PHE A 58 21.37 -5.46 0.13
CA PHE A 58 20.04 -5.12 -0.36
C PHE A 58 20.10 -3.93 -1.32
N GLY A 59 20.77 -2.84 -0.93
CA GLY A 59 20.89 -1.65 -1.76
C GLY A 59 21.52 -1.96 -3.13
N ARG A 60 22.59 -2.78 -3.15
CA ARG A 60 23.19 -3.25 -4.41
C ARG A 60 22.22 -4.09 -5.24
N ARG A 61 21.53 -5.04 -4.61
CA ARG A 61 20.56 -5.91 -5.29
C ARG A 61 19.39 -5.11 -5.87
N PHE A 62 18.90 -4.13 -5.11
CA PHE A 62 17.85 -3.21 -5.55
C PHE A 62 18.27 -2.43 -6.79
N TRP A 63 19.47 -1.84 -6.80
CA TRP A 63 19.94 -1.11 -7.97
C TRP A 63 20.25 -2.02 -9.17
N SER A 64 20.71 -3.25 -8.95
CA SER A 64 20.77 -4.26 -10.03
C SER A 64 19.39 -4.54 -10.62
N PHE A 65 18.37 -4.70 -9.78
CA PHE A 65 16.99 -4.89 -10.23
C PHE A 65 16.49 -3.72 -11.10
N ILE A 66 16.70 -2.47 -10.65
CA ILE A 66 16.32 -1.28 -11.40
C ILE A 66 17.09 -1.16 -12.73
N HIS A 67 18.37 -1.51 -12.72
CA HIS A 67 19.21 -1.53 -13.92
C HIS A 67 18.71 -2.57 -14.94
N ASP A 68 18.48 -3.81 -14.49
CA ASP A 68 18.14 -4.94 -15.37
C ASP A 68 16.70 -4.87 -15.89
N GLY A 69 15.81 -4.17 -15.18
CA GLY A 69 14.48 -3.80 -15.67
C GLY A 69 14.48 -2.69 -16.73
N ASP A 70 15.58 -1.93 -16.85
CA ASP A 70 15.74 -0.76 -17.71
C ASP A 70 14.52 0.18 -17.66
N TYR A 71 14.20 0.64 -16.45
CA TYR A 71 13.10 1.58 -16.21
C TYR A 71 13.37 2.93 -16.87
N GLU A 72 12.45 3.34 -17.76
CA GLU A 72 12.55 4.60 -18.51
C GLU A 72 12.37 5.83 -17.62
N GLN A 73 11.51 5.71 -16.61
CA GLN A 73 11.20 6.80 -15.69
C GLN A 73 11.63 6.40 -14.28
N ARG A 74 12.43 7.27 -13.65
CA ARG A 74 13.03 7.04 -12.34
C ARG A 74 12.90 8.33 -11.55
N GLU A 75 11.98 8.33 -10.62
CA GLU A 75 11.58 9.53 -9.91
C GLU A 75 11.88 9.39 -8.42
N LYS A 76 12.12 10.53 -7.79
CA LYS A 76 12.22 10.62 -6.34
C LYS A 76 11.48 11.84 -5.80
N LYS A 77 10.97 11.71 -4.59
CA LYS A 77 10.43 12.82 -3.82
C LYS A 77 10.93 12.73 -2.39
N ARG A 78 11.33 13.87 -1.85
CA ARG A 78 11.65 14.01 -0.44
C ARG A 78 10.39 14.41 0.33
N GLY A 79 10.11 13.74 1.43
CA GLY A 79 9.03 14.08 2.34
C GLY A 79 9.23 15.45 2.99
N GLU A 80 8.26 15.86 3.79
CA GLU A 80 8.31 17.08 4.62
C GLU A 80 8.49 16.70 6.10
N GLY A 81 8.82 17.67 6.95
CA GLY A 81 8.97 17.44 8.40
C GLY A 81 10.41 17.44 8.91
N LYS A 82 10.66 16.70 10.00
CA LYS A 82 11.97 16.65 10.70
C LYS A 82 12.91 15.66 10.01
N GLU A 83 14.21 15.91 10.12
CA GLU A 83 15.25 15.00 9.62
C GLU A 83 15.39 13.75 10.51
N PRO A 84 15.70 12.56 9.95
CA PRO A 84 15.82 12.28 8.51
C PRO A 84 14.45 12.24 7.83
N LYS A 85 14.34 12.93 6.69
CA LYS A 85 13.08 12.95 5.92
C LYS A 85 12.94 11.67 5.11
N PRO A 86 11.76 11.01 5.14
CA PRO A 86 11.52 9.87 4.27
C PRO A 86 11.60 10.28 2.80
N GLU A 87 12.07 9.38 1.94
CA GLU A 87 12.07 9.55 0.49
C GLU A 87 11.23 8.48 -0.18
N LEU A 88 10.40 8.93 -1.12
CA LEU A 88 9.65 8.09 -2.02
C LEU A 88 10.45 7.93 -3.30
N PHE A 89 10.65 6.69 -3.75
CA PHE A 89 11.23 6.40 -5.06
C PHE A 89 10.17 5.70 -5.91
N ARG A 90 10.08 6.11 -7.18
CA ARG A 90 9.16 5.51 -8.16
C ARG A 90 9.91 5.18 -9.43
N PHE A 91 9.73 3.95 -9.92
CA PHE A 91 10.31 3.46 -11.15
C PHE A 91 9.20 2.86 -11.99
N TYR A 92 9.00 3.31 -13.23
CA TYR A 92 7.90 2.81 -14.08
C TYR A 92 8.26 2.79 -15.56
N ARG A 93 7.49 2.01 -16.33
CA ARG A 93 7.74 1.69 -17.75
C ARG A 93 9.11 1.02 -17.93
N PRO A 94 9.30 -0.22 -17.43
CA PRO A 94 10.48 -1.00 -17.75
C PRO A 94 10.51 -1.31 -19.25
N ARG A 95 11.69 -1.28 -19.87
CA ARG A 95 11.85 -1.84 -21.22
C ARG A 95 11.85 -3.36 -21.22
N ASN A 96 12.30 -3.97 -20.11
CA ASN A 96 12.20 -5.41 -19.94
C ASN A 96 10.82 -5.78 -19.39
N GLU A 97 10.03 -6.44 -20.21
CA GLU A 97 8.64 -6.71 -19.88
C GLU A 97 8.43 -7.78 -18.79
N GLU A 98 9.47 -8.56 -18.46
CA GLU A 98 9.46 -9.52 -17.34
C GLU A 98 9.42 -8.83 -15.98
N PHE A 99 9.76 -7.54 -15.91
CA PHE A 99 9.78 -6.76 -14.68
C PHE A 99 8.41 -6.13 -14.38
N PRO A 100 8.13 -5.78 -13.11
CA PRO A 100 6.92 -5.08 -12.72
C PRO A 100 6.80 -3.75 -13.46
N TYR A 101 5.58 -3.41 -13.90
CA TYR A 101 5.35 -2.18 -14.67
C TYR A 101 5.71 -0.93 -13.86
N GLN A 102 5.47 -0.96 -12.56
CA GLN A 102 5.86 0.06 -11.62
C GLN A 102 6.36 -0.56 -10.32
N ILE A 103 7.41 0.04 -9.76
CA ILE A 103 7.84 -0.15 -8.38
C ILE A 103 7.81 1.20 -7.69
N GLU A 104 7.17 1.24 -6.54
CA GLU A 104 7.19 2.39 -5.66
C GLU A 104 7.59 1.95 -4.26
N LEU A 105 8.50 2.69 -3.64
CA LEU A 105 8.95 2.38 -2.29
C LEU A 105 9.15 3.63 -1.46
N LEU A 106 8.85 3.51 -0.17
CA LEU A 106 9.19 4.52 0.82
C LEU A 106 10.38 4.06 1.66
N SER A 107 11.38 4.92 1.78
CA SER A 107 12.50 4.74 2.70
C SER A 107 12.53 5.85 3.74
N LYS A 108 12.53 5.51 5.03
CA LYS A 108 12.78 6.47 6.12
C LYS A 108 14.26 6.77 6.33
N GLN A 109 15.15 5.92 5.80
CA GLN A 109 16.59 6.08 5.84
C GLN A 109 17.14 5.99 4.41
N PRO A 110 16.98 7.05 3.60
CA PRO A 110 17.29 7.03 2.17
C PRO A 110 18.77 6.78 1.88
N GLU A 111 19.67 7.01 2.83
CA GLU A 111 21.12 6.81 2.68
C GLU A 111 21.46 5.35 2.35
N VAL A 112 20.62 4.41 2.79
CA VAL A 112 20.74 2.99 2.48
C VAL A 112 20.59 2.72 0.98
N LEU A 113 19.77 3.50 0.27
CA LEU A 113 19.62 3.44 -1.18
C LEU A 113 20.57 4.42 -1.86
N THR A 114 21.86 4.32 -1.57
CA THR A 114 22.88 5.16 -2.22
C THR A 114 22.75 5.03 -3.74
N VAL A 115 22.35 6.11 -4.41
CA VAL A 115 22.11 6.14 -5.85
C VAL A 115 23.44 5.93 -6.59
N PRO A 116 23.56 4.93 -7.48
CA PRO A 116 24.77 4.67 -8.23
C PRO A 116 25.17 5.85 -9.11
N ALA A 117 26.48 6.01 -9.31
CA ALA A 117 27.00 7.01 -10.25
C ALA A 117 26.42 6.78 -11.66
N GLY A 118 25.91 7.84 -12.29
CA GLY A 118 25.27 7.79 -13.60
C GLY A 118 23.78 7.42 -13.58
N CYS A 119 23.20 7.06 -12.43
CA CYS A 119 21.74 6.93 -12.30
C CYS A 119 21.13 8.30 -12.02
N HIS A 120 20.33 8.80 -12.96
CA HIS A 120 19.60 10.06 -12.82
C HIS A 120 18.19 9.80 -12.28
N LEU A 121 17.84 10.47 -11.19
CA LEU A 121 16.49 10.50 -10.62
C LEU A 121 15.88 11.88 -10.82
N THR A 122 14.73 11.95 -11.46
CA THR A 122 13.97 13.18 -11.63
C THR A 122 13.06 13.44 -10.43
N PRO A 123 12.75 14.70 -10.08
CA PRO A 123 11.72 14.97 -9.08
C PRO A 123 10.35 14.46 -9.53
N ILE A 124 9.53 13.93 -8.62
CA ILE A 124 8.10 13.70 -8.89
C ILE A 124 7.42 15.06 -9.11
N PRO A 125 6.70 15.28 -10.22
CA PRO A 125 6.03 16.56 -10.48
C PRO A 125 5.01 16.93 -9.39
N VAL A 126 4.96 18.22 -9.04
CA VAL A 126 3.97 18.76 -8.08
C VAL A 126 2.57 18.57 -8.67
N GLY A 127 1.69 17.87 -7.95
CA GLY A 127 0.33 17.55 -8.39
C GLY A 127 0.16 16.16 -9.02
N GLU A 128 1.25 15.44 -9.34
CA GLU A 128 1.23 14.00 -9.67
C GLU A 128 1.38 13.11 -8.41
N ASP A 129 1.25 13.74 -7.25
CA ASP A 129 1.50 13.24 -5.90
C ASP A 129 0.37 12.33 -5.35
N VAL A 130 -0.33 11.62 -6.24
CA VAL A 130 -1.51 10.79 -5.92
C VAL A 130 -1.10 9.36 -5.54
N SER A 131 0.09 9.18 -4.99
CA SER A 131 0.54 7.88 -4.53
C SER A 131 -0.16 7.51 -3.22
N SER A 132 -0.70 6.30 -3.17
CA SER A 132 -1.23 5.75 -1.93
C SER A 132 -0.15 5.62 -0.85
N LEU A 133 1.10 5.34 -1.23
CA LEU A 133 2.23 5.24 -0.31
C LEU A 133 2.55 6.58 0.34
N SER A 134 2.65 7.67 -0.44
CA SER A 134 2.89 9.00 0.11
C SER A 134 1.75 9.47 1.01
N ALA A 135 0.51 9.14 0.64
CA ALA A 135 -0.65 9.46 1.44
C ALA A 135 -0.64 8.74 2.80
N ILE A 136 -0.14 7.51 2.90
CA ILE A 136 -0.27 6.71 4.13
C ILE A 136 0.92 6.85 5.08
N LEU A 137 2.15 6.82 4.57
CA LEU A 137 3.33 6.46 5.37
C LEU A 137 4.27 7.61 5.75
N MET A 138 3.78 8.85 5.60
CA MET A 138 4.40 10.01 6.25
C MET A 138 4.24 9.96 7.78
N ASP A 139 3.38 9.07 8.28
CA ASP A 139 3.13 8.86 9.71
C ASP A 139 3.97 7.67 10.25
N GLU A 140 4.71 7.92 11.35
CA GLU A 140 5.52 6.90 12.02
C GLU A 140 4.66 5.74 12.52
N GLU A 141 3.48 6.04 13.04
CA GLU A 141 2.58 5.08 13.65
C GLU A 141 2.09 4.05 12.62
N PHE A 142 1.66 4.51 11.43
CA PHE A 142 1.20 3.64 10.36
C PHE A 142 2.33 2.78 9.76
N TYR A 143 3.56 3.28 9.75
CA TYR A 143 4.72 2.47 9.37
C TYR A 143 4.96 1.33 10.36
N GLN A 144 5.03 1.62 11.67
CA GLN A 144 5.25 0.60 12.69
C GLN A 144 4.10 -0.41 12.70
N PHE A 145 2.87 0.07 12.51
CA PHE A 145 1.70 -0.78 12.38
C PHE A 145 1.80 -1.71 11.17
N ALA A 146 2.22 -1.21 10.00
CA ALA A 146 2.42 -2.04 8.81
C ALA A 146 3.48 -3.12 9.01
N LEU A 147 4.56 -2.83 9.75
CA LEU A 147 5.57 -3.83 10.09
C LEU A 147 5.02 -4.88 11.07
N ALA A 148 4.29 -4.45 12.10
CA ALA A 148 3.70 -5.36 13.09
C ALA A 148 2.60 -6.26 12.49
N HIS A 149 1.85 -5.72 11.53
CA HIS A 149 0.80 -6.41 10.78
C HIS A 149 1.32 -6.89 9.42
N SER A 150 2.34 -7.72 9.45
CA SER A 150 2.93 -8.32 8.25
C SER A 150 3.17 -9.81 8.41
N THR A 151 3.19 -10.52 7.29
CA THR A 151 3.31 -11.98 7.23
C THR A 151 4.09 -12.42 6.00
N MET A 152 4.59 -13.66 6.04
CA MET A 152 5.21 -14.31 4.89
C MET A 152 4.17 -15.08 4.08
N GLU A 153 3.99 -14.68 2.83
CA GLU A 153 3.02 -15.28 1.90
C GLU A 153 3.64 -15.45 0.51
N GLU A 154 3.59 -16.67 -0.03
CA GLU A 154 4.18 -17.00 -1.33
C GLU A 154 5.63 -16.51 -1.50
N GLU A 155 6.46 -16.69 -0.46
CA GLU A 155 7.87 -16.25 -0.43
C GLU A 155 8.05 -14.73 -0.49
N LEU A 156 7.03 -13.97 -0.10
CA LEU A 156 7.07 -12.51 0.00
C LEU A 156 6.68 -12.07 1.39
N HIS A 157 7.37 -11.06 1.91
CA HIS A 157 6.98 -10.37 3.13
C HIS A 157 5.94 -9.30 2.76
N VAL A 158 4.70 -9.45 3.21
CA VAL A 158 3.56 -8.60 2.83
C VAL A 158 2.79 -8.14 4.06
N VAL A 159 2.13 -6.98 3.97
CA VAL A 159 1.17 -6.55 5.01
C VAL A 159 -0.03 -7.50 5.02
N ASP A 160 -0.44 -7.89 6.22
CA ASP A 160 -1.57 -8.77 6.45
C ASP A 160 -2.92 -8.08 6.17
N THR A 161 -4.02 -8.80 6.35
CA THR A 161 -5.35 -8.26 6.07
C THR A 161 -5.71 -7.06 6.97
N ILE A 162 -5.37 -7.09 8.25
CA ILE A 162 -5.68 -6.01 9.21
C ILE A 162 -4.87 -4.77 8.89
N GLY A 163 -3.56 -4.93 8.68
CA GLY A 163 -2.68 -3.87 8.24
C GLY A 163 -3.19 -3.21 6.96
N LEU A 164 -3.57 -4.00 5.95
CA LEU A 164 -4.11 -3.47 4.71
C LEU A 164 -5.42 -2.71 4.91
N ILE A 165 -6.33 -3.18 5.75
CA ILE A 165 -7.58 -2.46 6.06
C ILE A 165 -7.26 -1.07 6.63
N CYS A 166 -6.42 -0.98 7.66
CA CYS A 166 -6.03 0.27 8.29
C CYS A 166 -5.32 1.23 7.33
N LEU A 167 -4.33 0.72 6.57
CA LEU A 167 -3.60 1.52 5.57
C LEU A 167 -4.54 2.04 4.47
N LYS A 168 -5.50 1.23 4.00
CA LYS A 168 -6.46 1.64 2.95
C LYS A 168 -7.49 2.64 3.46
N MET A 169 -7.95 2.52 4.71
CA MET A 169 -8.81 3.53 5.34
C MET A 169 -8.08 4.88 5.40
N LYS A 170 -6.82 4.88 5.84
CA LYS A 170 -5.99 6.09 5.89
C LYS A 170 -5.78 6.73 4.52
N ALA A 171 -5.41 5.94 3.51
CA ALA A 171 -5.29 6.43 2.14
C ALA A 171 -6.60 7.02 1.62
N TYR A 172 -7.74 6.37 1.88
CA TYR A 172 -9.03 6.90 1.47
C TYR A 172 -9.29 8.30 2.06
N LEU A 173 -9.09 8.46 3.37
CA LEU A 173 -9.31 9.73 4.05
C LEU A 173 -8.38 10.82 3.50
N ASN A 174 -7.08 10.54 3.46
CA ASN A 174 -6.09 11.52 3.01
C ASN A 174 -6.32 11.93 1.54
N LEU A 175 -6.62 10.97 0.65
CA LEU A 175 -6.92 11.29 -0.76
C LEU A 175 -8.29 11.97 -0.95
N SER A 176 -9.22 11.83 0.00
CA SER A 176 -10.53 12.50 -0.05
C SER A 176 -10.46 13.97 0.35
N GLU A 177 -9.42 14.35 1.11
CA GLU A 177 -9.24 15.68 1.69
C GLU A 177 -8.03 16.42 1.11
N GLN A 178 -7.21 15.77 0.27
CA GLN A 178 -6.02 16.38 -0.30
C GLN A 178 -6.34 17.52 -1.28
N GLU A 179 -5.38 18.43 -1.41
CA GLU A 179 -5.38 19.51 -2.40
C GLU A 179 -4.07 19.48 -3.20
N PRO A 180 -4.13 19.40 -4.56
CA PRO A 180 -5.34 19.35 -5.38
C PRO A 180 -6.12 18.03 -5.25
N PRO A 181 -7.43 18.02 -5.59
CA PRO A 181 -8.27 16.84 -5.41
C PRO A 181 -7.73 15.63 -6.16
N ALA A 182 -7.67 14.48 -5.48
CA ALA A 182 -7.30 13.21 -6.11
C ALA A 182 -8.31 12.84 -7.21
N HIS A 183 -7.87 12.06 -8.19
CA HIS A 183 -8.83 11.43 -9.10
C HIS A 183 -9.77 10.52 -8.32
N GLY A 184 -11.08 10.67 -8.55
CA GLY A 184 -12.08 9.90 -7.80
C GLY A 184 -11.93 8.38 -7.95
N SER A 185 -11.31 7.89 -9.03
CA SER A 185 -10.94 6.47 -9.17
C SER A 185 -9.90 6.02 -8.15
N ASP A 186 -8.92 6.87 -7.84
CA ASP A 186 -7.87 6.60 -6.86
C ASP A 186 -8.41 6.62 -5.43
N VAL A 187 -9.41 7.45 -5.15
CA VAL A 187 -10.12 7.40 -3.86
C VAL A 187 -10.97 6.12 -3.77
N ARG A 188 -11.79 5.83 -4.78
CA ARG A 188 -12.75 4.70 -4.75
C ARG A 188 -12.09 3.33 -4.72
N LYS A 189 -10.87 3.16 -5.25
CA LYS A 189 -10.15 1.87 -5.17
C LYS A 189 -9.87 1.49 -3.72
N HIS A 190 -9.48 2.44 -2.87
CA HIS A 190 -9.20 2.19 -1.45
C HIS A 190 -10.45 1.78 -0.69
N MET A 191 -11.56 2.51 -0.89
CA MET A 191 -12.87 2.14 -0.34
C MET A 191 -13.23 0.71 -0.74
N SER A 192 -13.14 0.37 -2.03
CA SER A 192 -13.48 -0.97 -2.50
C SER A 192 -12.59 -2.05 -1.89
N ASP A 193 -11.27 -1.80 -1.78
CA ASP A 193 -10.32 -2.76 -1.21
C ASP A 193 -10.63 -3.02 0.28
N VAL A 194 -10.99 -1.99 1.07
CA VAL A 194 -11.38 -2.14 2.49
C VAL A 194 -12.56 -3.11 2.64
N PHE A 195 -13.64 -2.91 1.89
CA PHE A 195 -14.82 -3.78 1.99
C PHE A 195 -14.53 -5.21 1.54
N LYS A 196 -13.71 -5.40 0.52
CA LYS A 196 -13.31 -6.74 0.06
C LYS A 196 -12.47 -7.46 1.12
N LEU A 197 -11.51 -6.77 1.73
CA LEU A 197 -10.67 -7.32 2.81
C LEU A 197 -11.51 -7.69 4.03
N MET A 198 -12.34 -6.76 4.52
CA MET A 198 -13.22 -6.97 5.67
C MET A 198 -14.12 -8.20 5.49
N ALA A 199 -14.69 -8.37 4.31
CA ALA A 199 -15.60 -9.47 4.05
C ALA A 199 -14.92 -10.80 3.71
N SER A 200 -13.60 -10.82 3.54
CA SER A 200 -12.85 -12.03 3.22
C SER A 200 -12.12 -12.61 4.43
N THR A 201 -12.24 -11.98 5.59
CA THR A 201 -11.59 -12.43 6.83
C THR A 201 -12.60 -12.49 7.98
N TYR A 202 -12.40 -13.44 8.87
CA TYR A 202 -13.12 -13.50 10.14
C TYR A 202 -12.19 -13.04 11.26
N ILE A 203 -12.57 -11.97 11.94
CA ILE A 203 -11.79 -11.35 13.02
C ILE A 203 -12.56 -11.60 14.32
N ALA A 204 -12.09 -12.56 15.12
CA ALA A 204 -12.79 -12.97 16.33
C ALA A 204 -12.82 -11.84 17.37
N GLU A 205 -11.64 -11.34 17.71
CA GLU A 205 -11.44 -10.34 18.78
C GLU A 205 -11.25 -8.93 18.21
N PRO A 206 -11.62 -7.87 18.96
CA PRO A 206 -11.29 -6.51 18.59
C PRO A 206 -9.78 -6.31 18.39
N ILE A 207 -9.42 -5.50 17.41
CA ILE A 207 -8.05 -5.11 17.11
C ILE A 207 -7.68 -3.90 17.97
N GLU A 208 -6.57 -4.02 18.71
CA GLU A 208 -6.01 -2.89 19.42
C GLU A 208 -5.41 -1.89 18.42
N LEU A 209 -6.00 -0.69 18.38
CA LEU A 209 -5.50 0.45 17.62
C LEU A 209 -5.10 1.55 18.60
N SER A 210 -4.16 2.40 18.18
CA SER A 210 -3.92 3.66 18.87
C SER A 210 -5.13 4.60 18.75
N GLU A 211 -5.15 5.66 19.56
CA GLU A 211 -6.21 6.66 19.51
C GLU A 211 -6.32 7.33 18.13
N THR A 212 -5.18 7.62 17.47
CA THR A 212 -5.14 8.23 16.14
C THR A 212 -5.72 7.27 15.10
N MET A 213 -5.25 6.02 15.05
CA MET A 213 -5.73 5.03 14.09
C MET A 213 -7.20 4.69 14.32
N LYS A 214 -7.65 4.66 15.58
CA LYS A 214 -9.05 4.46 15.95
C LYS A 214 -9.92 5.63 15.51
N SER A 215 -9.43 6.87 15.65
CA SER A 215 -10.09 8.07 15.14
C SER A 215 -10.23 8.03 13.61
N ASP A 216 -9.16 7.64 12.89
CA ASP A 216 -9.22 7.45 11.45
C ASP A 216 -10.21 6.35 11.04
N ALA A 217 -10.23 5.21 11.74
CA ALA A 217 -11.21 4.16 11.50
C ALA A 217 -12.66 4.64 11.72
N ALA A 218 -12.91 5.40 12.80
CA ALA A 218 -14.22 6.01 13.08
C ALA A 218 -14.63 7.01 11.99
N ALA A 219 -13.70 7.86 11.55
CA ALA A 219 -13.93 8.81 10.48
C ALA A 219 -14.27 8.11 9.16
N PHE A 220 -13.52 7.05 8.81
CA PHE A 220 -13.80 6.25 7.63
C PHE A 220 -15.19 5.61 7.69
N VAL A 221 -15.53 4.93 8.80
CA VAL A 221 -16.84 4.26 8.96
C VAL A 221 -17.98 5.27 8.89
N THR A 222 -17.88 6.38 9.62
CA THR A 222 -18.90 7.46 9.61
C THR A 222 -19.06 8.03 8.20
N LYS A 223 -17.94 8.23 7.48
CA LYS A 223 -17.98 8.68 6.09
C LYS A 223 -18.70 7.68 5.19
N MET A 224 -18.42 6.39 5.34
CA MET A 224 -19.07 5.34 4.55
C MET A 224 -20.57 5.28 4.82
N GLU A 225 -21.00 5.36 6.08
CA GLU A 225 -22.40 5.41 6.48
C GLU A 225 -23.12 6.62 5.87
N SER A 226 -22.48 7.80 5.86
CA SER A 226 -23.06 9.00 5.24
C SER A 226 -23.25 8.90 3.71
N LEU A 227 -22.55 7.97 3.06
CA LEU A 227 -22.62 7.73 1.62
C LEU A 227 -23.63 6.63 1.26
N MET A 228 -24.32 6.04 2.23
CA MET A 228 -25.29 4.98 1.97
C MET A 228 -26.66 5.51 1.49
N PRO A 229 -27.31 4.83 0.51
CA PRO A 229 -26.82 3.68 -0.25
C PRO A 229 -25.77 4.09 -1.31
N ASN A 230 -24.66 3.36 -1.39
CA ASN A 230 -23.56 3.66 -2.31
C ASN A 230 -23.57 2.73 -3.53
N GLN A 231 -24.25 3.11 -4.61
CA GLN A 231 -24.35 2.28 -5.83
C GLN A 231 -22.98 1.96 -6.48
N PRO A 232 -22.02 2.92 -6.60
CA PRO A 232 -20.69 2.61 -7.11
C PRO A 232 -19.95 1.54 -6.29
N LEU A 233 -20.05 1.58 -4.96
CA LEU A 233 -19.46 0.56 -4.10
C LEU A 233 -20.15 -0.80 -4.30
N GLN A 234 -21.48 -0.84 -4.30
CA GLN A 234 -22.27 -2.05 -4.56
C GLN A 234 -21.86 -2.73 -5.87
N ALA A 235 -21.72 -1.96 -6.95
CA ALA A 235 -21.26 -2.47 -8.23
C ALA A 235 -19.80 -2.97 -8.19
N SER A 236 -18.91 -2.26 -7.49
CA SER A 236 -17.48 -2.60 -7.37
C SER A 236 -17.21 -3.92 -6.64
N ILE A 237 -18.02 -4.22 -5.61
CA ILE A 237 -17.89 -5.45 -4.82
C ILE A 237 -18.94 -6.52 -5.16
N GLN A 238 -19.88 -6.20 -6.06
CA GLN A 238 -20.99 -7.08 -6.49
C GLN A 238 -21.82 -7.57 -5.30
N ARG A 239 -22.22 -6.65 -4.43
CA ARG A 239 -23.06 -6.89 -3.25
C ARG A 239 -24.08 -5.76 -3.10
N ASP A 240 -25.15 -6.03 -2.37
CA ASP A 240 -26.21 -5.06 -2.11
C ASP A 240 -25.87 -4.12 -0.94
N ALA A 241 -26.77 -3.17 -0.67
CA ALA A 241 -26.60 -2.22 0.42
C ALA A 241 -26.62 -2.90 1.81
N ALA A 242 -27.45 -3.93 2.01
CA ALA A 242 -27.56 -4.63 3.29
C ALA A 242 -26.25 -5.33 3.67
N PHE A 243 -25.57 -5.93 2.70
CA PHE A 243 -24.24 -6.49 2.90
C PHE A 243 -23.22 -5.44 3.33
N ILE A 244 -23.24 -4.26 2.69
CA ILE A 244 -22.34 -3.15 3.05
C ILE A 244 -22.61 -2.67 4.48
N GLU A 245 -23.88 -2.55 4.87
CA GLU A 245 -24.26 -2.21 6.25
C GLU A 245 -23.75 -3.23 7.27
N GLN A 246 -23.82 -4.54 6.96
CA GLN A 246 -23.25 -5.58 7.81
C GLN A 246 -21.73 -5.44 7.96
N VAL A 247 -21.02 -5.17 6.86
CA VAL A 247 -19.57 -4.93 6.92
C VAL A 247 -19.24 -3.72 7.79
N LEU A 248 -20.02 -2.63 7.71
CA LEU A 248 -19.82 -1.44 8.54
C LEU A 248 -20.05 -1.74 10.03
N LEU A 249 -21.08 -2.53 10.37
CA LEU A 249 -21.31 -3.00 11.73
C LEU A 249 -20.14 -3.84 12.25
N GLU A 250 -19.62 -4.74 11.42
CA GLU A 250 -18.43 -5.52 11.76
C GLU A 250 -17.19 -4.63 11.94
N MET A 251 -16.99 -3.62 11.09
CA MET A 251 -15.91 -2.63 11.29
C MET A 251 -16.01 -1.92 12.64
N ARG A 252 -17.23 -1.51 13.05
CA ARG A 252 -17.45 -0.91 14.39
C ARG A 252 -17.08 -1.88 15.51
N ARG A 253 -17.46 -3.15 15.38
CA ARG A 253 -17.13 -4.19 16.37
C ARG A 253 -15.62 -4.43 16.44
N ILE A 254 -14.96 -4.70 15.31
CA ILE A 254 -13.55 -5.08 15.29
C ILE A 254 -12.63 -3.94 15.72
N PHE A 255 -13.00 -2.68 15.47
CA PHE A 255 -12.21 -1.52 15.88
C PHE A 255 -12.72 -0.87 17.17
N ALA A 256 -13.65 -1.53 17.87
CA ALA A 256 -14.26 -1.05 19.12
C ALA A 256 -14.73 0.41 19.04
N LEU A 257 -15.43 0.77 17.96
CA LEU A 257 -15.93 2.10 17.67
C LEU A 257 -17.31 2.30 18.29
N SER A 258 -17.52 3.46 18.91
CA SER A 258 -18.81 3.89 19.45
C SER A 258 -19.78 4.34 18.37
#